data_AF-A0A665UG34-F1
#
_entry.id   AF-A0A665UG34-F1
#
_cell.length_a   1.000
_cell.length_b   1.000
_cell.length_c   1.000
_cell.angle_alpha   90.00
_cell.angle_beta   90.00
_cell.angle_gamma   90.00
#
_symmetry.space_group_name_H-M   'P 1'
#
loop_
_entity.id
_entity.type
_entity.pdbx_description
1 polymer ?
#
loop_
_entity_poly.entity_id
_entity_poly.type
_entity_poly.pdbx_seq_one_letter_code
_entity_poly.pdbx_strand_id
1 'polypeptide(L)'
;MGGEHSRRQPTLPSVHILAMHVQQLEIGAFTLATGAIKWNKLKQIAKVVSQVHAFQEAVYSHSPDQELQDYLRRRIARVAASDIHLLASDNDPNLQHSSERQTRRIHDTLKRVKASFQ
;
A
#
# COMPACT_ATOMS: atom_id res chain seq x y z
N MET A 1 -16.90 3.81 -31.60
CA MET A 1 -16.17 4.88 -30.90
C MET A 1 -15.35 4.23 -29.79
N GLY A 2 -14.13 3.80 -30.12
CA GLY A 2 -13.23 3.18 -29.16
C GLY A 2 -12.61 4.27 -28.31
N GLY A 3 -12.96 4.30 -27.02
CA GLY A 3 -12.31 5.19 -26.07
C GLY A 3 -10.82 4.86 -26.05
N GLU A 4 -9.99 5.84 -26.40
CA GLU A 4 -8.56 5.75 -26.24
C GLU A 4 -8.27 5.36 -24.79
N HIS A 5 -7.86 4.11 -24.58
CA HIS A 5 -7.26 3.69 -23.33
C HIS A 5 -5.96 4.49 -23.20
N SER A 6 -6.06 5.69 -22.63
CA SER A 6 -4.92 6.47 -22.16
C SER A 6 -4.01 5.47 -21.46
N ARG A 7 -2.87 5.16 -22.08
CA ARG A 7 -1.95 4.11 -21.64
C ARG A 7 -1.50 4.48 -20.23
N ARG A 8 -2.21 3.93 -19.25
CA ARG A 8 -2.05 4.26 -17.85
C ARG A 8 -0.65 3.80 -17.48
N GLN A 9 0.19 4.73 -17.03
CA GLN A 9 1.56 4.38 -16.65
C GLN A 9 1.52 3.24 -15.61
N PRO A 10 2.39 2.23 -15.73
CA PRO A 10 2.44 1.13 -14.79
C PRO A 10 2.77 1.69 -13.39
N THR A 11 1.99 1.28 -12.41
CA THR A 11 2.12 1.72 -11.01
C THR A 11 2.06 0.52 -10.08
N LEU A 12 2.91 0.52 -9.06
CA LEU A 12 2.94 -0.50 -8.02
C LEU A 12 2.31 0.06 -6.75
N PRO A 13 1.04 -0.26 -6.45
CA PRO A 13 0.41 0.18 -5.22
C PRO A 13 0.99 -0.56 -4.01
N SER A 14 0.87 0.04 -2.82
CA SER A 14 1.19 -0.64 -1.57
C SER A 14 0.18 -1.75 -1.30
N VAL A 15 0.64 -3.00 -1.32
CA VAL A 15 -0.16 -4.20 -1.03
C VAL A 15 -0.78 -4.12 0.37
N HIS A 16 -0.04 -3.58 1.34
CA HIS A 16 -0.51 -3.47 2.71
C HIS A 16 -1.75 -2.56 2.83
N ILE A 17 -1.78 -1.43 2.11
CA ILE A 17 -2.93 -0.51 2.12
C ILE A 17 -4.16 -1.18 1.51
N LEU A 18 -3.98 -1.91 0.40
CA LEU A 18 -5.07 -2.65 -0.25
C LEU A 18 -5.61 -3.76 0.66
N ALA A 19 -4.73 -4.51 1.32
CA ALA A 19 -5.12 -5.54 2.28
C ALA A 19 -5.89 -4.95 3.48
N MET A 20 -5.43 -3.83 4.05
CA MET A 20 -6.18 -3.13 5.10
C MET A 20 -7.54 -2.67 4.61
N HIS A 21 -7.65 -2.19 3.38
CA HIS A 21 -8.92 -1.75 2.82
C HIS A 21 -9.91 -2.91 2.67
N VAL A 22 -9.44 -4.08 2.19
CA VAL A 22 -10.26 -5.30 2.16
C VAL A 22 -10.68 -5.69 3.58
N GLN A 23 -9.76 -5.74 4.54
CA GLN A 23 -10.06 -6.07 5.93
C GLN A 23 -11.14 -5.15 6.52
N GLN A 24 -11.05 -3.84 6.28
CA GLN A 24 -12.09 -2.88 6.70
C GLN A 24 -13.45 -3.21 6.08
N LEU A 25 -13.47 -3.58 4.80
CA LEU A 25 -14.69 -4.02 4.13
C LEU A 25 -15.21 -5.35 4.66
N GLU A 26 -14.38 -6.19 5.26
CA GLU A 26 -14.78 -7.49 5.83
C GLU A 26 -15.38 -7.39 7.24
N ILE A 27 -15.18 -6.28 7.96
CA ILE A 27 -15.72 -6.10 9.32
C ILE A 27 -17.25 -6.29 9.35
N GLY A 28 -17.72 -7.00 10.38
CA GLY A 28 -19.14 -7.33 10.58
C GLY A 28 -19.67 -8.49 9.73
N ALA A 29 -20.95 -8.82 9.88
CA ALA A 29 -21.54 -9.99 9.20
C ALA A 29 -21.72 -9.80 7.69
N PHE A 30 -21.45 -10.84 6.89
CA PHE A 30 -21.72 -10.93 5.45
C PHE A 30 -23.15 -11.34 5.11
N THR A 31 -23.84 -11.95 6.08
CA THR A 31 -25.21 -12.42 5.95
C THR A 31 -26.14 -11.52 6.74
N LEU A 32 -27.39 -11.46 6.29
CA LEU A 32 -28.51 -10.92 7.04
C LEU A 32 -29.04 -12.00 8.01
N ALA A 33 -29.86 -11.61 8.99
CA ALA A 33 -30.52 -12.55 9.89
C ALA A 33 -31.39 -13.58 9.14
N THR A 34 -31.83 -13.25 7.92
CA THR A 34 -32.55 -14.13 7.00
C THR A 34 -31.67 -15.17 6.29
N GLY A 35 -30.35 -15.14 6.50
CA GLY A 35 -29.36 -15.96 5.79
C GLY A 35 -28.95 -15.42 4.41
N ALA A 36 -29.63 -14.39 3.90
CA ALA A 36 -29.29 -13.78 2.61
C ALA A 36 -27.95 -13.02 2.66
N ILE A 37 -27.23 -12.98 1.55
CA ILE A 37 -25.93 -12.31 1.45
C ILE A 37 -26.10 -10.81 1.25
N LYS A 38 -25.28 -10.01 1.94
CA LYS A 38 -25.18 -8.56 1.75
C LYS A 38 -24.43 -8.23 0.46
N TRP A 39 -25.15 -8.19 -0.66
CA TRP A 39 -24.60 -7.91 -1.99
C TRP A 39 -23.76 -6.62 -2.09
N ASN A 40 -24.13 -5.56 -1.37
CA ASN A 40 -23.35 -4.33 -1.37
C ASN A 40 -21.91 -4.57 -0.86
N LYS A 41 -21.72 -5.42 0.14
CA LYS A 41 -20.42 -5.77 0.72
C LYS A 41 -19.55 -6.50 -0.32
N LEU A 42 -20.11 -7.52 -0.97
CA LEU A 42 -19.44 -8.23 -2.07
C LEU A 42 -19.08 -7.28 -3.22
N LYS A 43 -19.99 -6.38 -3.60
CA LYS A 43 -19.74 -5.40 -4.65
C LYS A 43 -18.57 -4.47 -4.32
N GLN A 44 -18.43 -4.02 -3.07
CA GLN A 44 -17.28 -3.17 -2.70
C GLN A 44 -15.97 -3.95 -2.74
N ILE A 45 -15.92 -5.17 -2.19
CA ILE A 45 -14.72 -6.02 -2.24
C ILE A 45 -14.32 -6.30 -3.71
N ALA A 46 -15.30 -6.64 -4.55
CA ALA A 46 -15.07 -6.89 -5.97
C ALA A 46 -14.43 -5.68 -6.68
N LYS A 47 -14.82 -4.45 -6.34
CA LYS A 47 -14.17 -3.24 -6.89
C LYS A 47 -12.70 -3.16 -6.53
N VAL A 48 -12.34 -3.47 -5.28
CA VAL A 48 -10.93 -3.47 -4.84
C VAL A 48 -10.14 -4.52 -5.61
N VAL A 49 -10.70 -5.72 -5.77
CA VAL A 49 -10.09 -6.80 -6.57
C VAL A 49 -9.93 -6.37 -8.03
N SER A 50 -10.93 -5.71 -8.63
CA SER A 50 -10.81 -5.16 -9.99
C SER A 50 -9.72 -4.10 -10.12
N GLN A 51 -9.50 -3.27 -9.08
CA GLN A 51 -8.38 -2.33 -9.08
C GLN A 51 -7.03 -3.04 -9.05
N VAL A 52 -6.89 -4.06 -8.19
CA VAL A 52 -5.68 -4.91 -8.15
C VAL A 52 -5.40 -5.51 -9.53
N HIS A 53 -6.44 -6.02 -10.19
CA HIS A 53 -6.31 -6.57 -11.53
C HIS A 53 -5.83 -5.52 -12.55
N ALA A 54 -6.41 -4.32 -12.53
CA ALA A 54 -6.00 -3.22 -13.42
C ALA A 54 -4.53 -2.81 -13.22
N PHE A 55 -3.98 -2.93 -12.00
CA PHE A 55 -2.55 -2.70 -11.76
C PHE A 55 -1.65 -3.80 -12.33
N GLN A 56 -2.14 -5.04 -12.41
CA GLN A 56 -1.41 -6.17 -12.96
C GLN A 56 -1.36 -6.15 -14.50
N GLU A 57 -2.39 -5.60 -15.15
CA GLU A 57 -2.44 -5.45 -16.61
C GLU A 57 -1.38 -4.47 -17.14
N ALA A 58 -1.00 -3.47 -16.35
CA ALA A 58 -0.01 -2.47 -16.74
C ALA A 58 1.42 -2.99 -16.49
N VAL A 59 2.07 -3.48 -17.54
CA VAL A 59 3.44 -4.01 -17.46
C VAL A 59 4.48 -2.89 -17.65
N TYR A 60 5.51 -2.88 -16.81
CA TYR A 60 6.66 -1.99 -16.99
C TYR A 60 7.44 -2.34 -18.25
N SER A 61 7.76 -1.34 -19.08
CA SER A 61 8.49 -1.51 -20.34
C SER A 61 10.02 -1.70 -20.16
N HIS A 62 10.47 -2.09 -18.96
CA HIS A 62 11.90 -2.28 -18.69
C HIS A 62 12.39 -3.60 -19.27
N SER A 63 13.57 -3.60 -19.90
CA SER A 63 14.24 -4.83 -20.28
C SER A 63 14.75 -5.57 -19.03
N PRO A 64 14.54 -6.89 -18.92
CA PRO A 64 15.05 -7.65 -17.80
C PRO A 64 16.58 -7.73 -17.84
N ASP A 65 17.24 -7.25 -16.78
CA ASP A 65 18.65 -7.48 -16.50
C ASP A 65 18.78 -8.58 -15.44
N GLN A 66 19.16 -9.78 -15.86
CA GLN A 66 19.20 -10.95 -14.98
C GLN A 66 20.31 -10.85 -13.93
N GLU A 67 21.49 -10.31 -14.29
CA GLU A 67 22.62 -10.20 -13.38
C GLU A 67 22.31 -9.21 -12.26
N LEU A 68 21.74 -8.06 -12.62
CA LEU A 68 21.29 -7.07 -11.64
C LEU A 68 20.20 -7.63 -10.73
N GLN A 69 19.22 -8.36 -11.28
CA GLN A 69 18.17 -8.99 -10.47
C GLN A 69 18.74 -9.99 -9.47
N ASP A 70 19.68 -10.84 -9.88
CA ASP A 70 20.28 -11.85 -8.99
C ASP A 70 21.19 -11.22 -7.94
N TYR A 71 21.88 -10.14 -8.29
CA TYR A 71 22.59 -9.31 -7.31
C TYR A 71 21.63 -8.71 -6.27
N LEU A 72 20.54 -8.07 -6.71
CA LEU A 72 19.55 -7.46 -5.83
C LEU A 72 18.86 -8.50 -4.94
N ARG A 73 18.46 -9.66 -5.48
CA ARG A 73 17.86 -10.76 -4.71
C ARG A 73 18.78 -11.24 -3.59
N ARG A 74 20.07 -11.49 -3.90
CA ARG A 74 21.07 -11.89 -2.90
C ARG A 74 21.24 -10.84 -1.81
N ARG A 75 21.28 -9.56 -2.21
CA ARG A 75 21.45 -8.44 -1.28
C ARG A 75 20.22 -8.26 -0.37
N ILE A 76 19.00 -8.37 -0.92
CA ILE A 76 17.75 -8.38 -0.15
C ILE A 76 17.74 -9.53 0.86
N ALA A 77 18.06 -10.76 0.43
CA ALA A 77 18.08 -11.92 1.32
C ALA A 77 19.07 -11.75 2.48
N ARG A 78 20.25 -11.18 2.22
CA ARG A 78 21.26 -10.89 3.25
C ARG A 78 20.73 -9.93 4.33
N VAL A 79 19.95 -8.93 3.95
CA VAL A 79 19.46 -7.89 4.88
C VAL A 79 18.04 -8.14 5.39
N ALA A 80 17.33 -9.15 4.88
CA ALA A 80 15.93 -9.40 5.20
C ALA A 80 15.67 -9.66 6.70
N ALA A 81 16.64 -10.28 7.39
CA ALA A 81 16.57 -10.52 8.83
C ALA A 81 17.28 -9.43 9.66
N SER A 82 17.89 -8.44 9.01
CA SER A 82 18.58 -7.34 9.69
C SER A 82 17.60 -6.22 10.00
N ASP A 83 17.78 -5.57 11.14
CA ASP A 83 17.03 -4.35 11.46
C ASP A 83 17.52 -3.21 10.56
N ILE A 84 16.74 -2.93 9.52
CA ILE A 84 17.05 -1.91 8.52
C ILE A 84 17.13 -0.52 9.16
N HIS A 85 16.41 -0.26 10.25
CA HIS A 85 16.50 1.02 10.96
C HIS A 85 17.82 1.17 11.71
N LEU A 86 18.34 0.09 12.32
CA LEU A 86 19.68 0.09 12.91
C LEU A 86 20.75 0.26 11.82
N LEU A 87 20.65 -0.50 10.72
CA LEU A 87 21.59 -0.39 9.59
C LEU A 87 21.58 0.99 8.92
N ALA A 88 20.41 1.62 8.81
CA ALA A 88 20.28 2.96 8.27
C ALA A 88 20.82 4.03 9.21
N SER A 89 20.70 3.85 10.53
CA SER A 89 21.23 4.81 11.53
C SER A 89 22.75 4.85 11.54
N ASP A 90 23.40 3.69 11.33
CA ASP A 90 24.85 3.60 11.20
C ASP A 90 25.39 4.22 9.90
N ASN A 91 24.55 4.33 8.85
CA ASN A 91 24.98 4.79 7.52
C ASN A 91 24.51 6.21 7.15
N ASP A 92 23.35 6.66 7.65
CA ASP A 92 22.83 8.01 7.39
C ASP A 92 21.89 8.49 8.53
N PRO A 93 22.34 9.39 9.41
CA PRO A 93 21.55 9.85 10.56
C PRO A 93 20.28 10.63 10.16
N ASN A 94 20.13 11.05 8.90
CA ASN A 94 18.98 11.85 8.44
C ASN A 94 17.71 11.02 8.15
N LEU A 95 17.83 9.71 7.94
CA LEU A 95 16.69 8.86 7.55
C LEU A 95 15.66 8.68 8.69
N GLN A 96 16.12 8.56 9.94
CA GLN A 96 15.22 8.44 11.09
C GLN A 96 14.47 9.75 11.39
N HIS A 97 15.13 10.90 11.20
CA HIS A 97 14.55 12.20 11.51
C HIS A 97 13.32 12.57 10.66
N SER A 98 13.23 12.08 9.41
CA SER A 98 12.13 12.42 8.49
C SER A 98 10.78 11.82 8.94
N SER A 99 10.78 10.54 9.29
CA SER A 99 9.62 9.81 9.83
C SER A 99 9.09 10.46 11.11
N GLU A 100 10.01 10.81 12.01
CA GLU A 100 9.65 11.40 13.29
C GLU A 100 9.11 12.83 13.12
N ARG A 101 9.69 13.63 12.22
CA ARG A 101 9.17 14.97 11.86
C ARG A 101 7.77 14.92 11.28
N GLN A 102 7.50 13.96 10.39
CA GLN A 102 6.19 13.83 9.75
C GLN A 102 5.13 13.39 10.77
N THR A 103 5.48 12.44 11.64
CA THR A 103 4.60 11.98 12.72
C THR A 103 4.29 13.09 13.73
N ARG A 104 5.30 13.87 14.13
CA ARG A 104 5.11 15.04 15.01
C ARG A 104 4.21 16.10 14.37
N ARG A 105 4.39 16.40 13.07
CA ARG A 105 3.52 17.34 12.34
C ARG A 105 2.06 16.88 12.31
N ILE A 106 1.81 15.60 12.06
CA ILE A 106 0.45 15.02 12.06
C ILE A 106 -0.15 15.08 13.48
N HIS A 107 0.65 14.79 14.50
CA HIS A 107 0.22 14.89 15.89
C HIS A 107 -0.17 16.33 16.27
N ASP A 108 0.65 17.31 15.87
CA ASP A 108 0.41 18.73 16.15
C ASP A 108 -0.81 19.29 15.40
N THR A 109 -1.11 18.80 14.19
CA THR A 109 -2.34 19.17 13.48
C THR A 109 -3.57 18.56 14.15
N LEU A 110 -3.51 17.28 14.55
CA LEU A 110 -4.61 16.63 15.28
C LEU A 110 -4.87 17.29 16.64
N LYS A 111 -3.81 17.70 17.36
CA LYS A 111 -3.91 18.42 18.63
C LYS A 111 -4.58 19.79 18.45
N ARG A 112 -4.24 20.52 17.39
CA ARG A 112 -4.91 21.81 17.06
C ARG A 112 -6.37 21.62 16.71
N VAL A 113 -6.69 20.64 15.88
CA VAL A 113 -8.07 20.33 15.50
C VAL A 113 -8.89 19.97 16.75
N LYS A 114 -8.35 19.15 17.66
CA LYS A 114 -8.99 18.83 18.95
C LYS A 114 -9.27 20.07 19.80
N ALA A 115 -8.34 21.02 19.85
CA ALA A 115 -8.50 22.27 20.61
C ALA A 115 -9.54 23.21 19.98
N SER A 116 -9.80 23.11 18.67
CA SER A 116 -10.83 23.90 17.98
C SER A 116 -12.26 23.38 18.19
N PHE A 117 -12.44 22.25 18.88
CA PHE A 117 -13.74 21.67 19.22
C PHE A 117 -14.12 21.85 20.72
N GLN A 118 -13.37 22.68 21.47
CA GLN A 118 -13.70 23.15 22.82
C GLN A 118 -14.11 24.62 22.77
#